data_AF-A0A7X3D885-F1
#
_entry.id   AF-A0A7X3D885-F1
#
_cell.length_a   1.000
_cell.length_b   1.000
_cell.length_c   1.000
_cell.angle_alpha   90.00
_cell.angle_beta   90.00
_cell.angle_gamma   90.00
#
_symmetry.space_group_name_H-M   'P 1'
#
loop_
_entity.id
_entity.type
_entity.pdbx_description
1 polymer ?
#
loop_
_entity_poly.entity_id
_entity_poly.type
_entity_poly.pdbx_seq_one_letter_code
_entity_poly.pdbx_strand_id
1 'polypeptide(L)'
;MMVLYVVDFFKRLFRKNNWGVVVYLILNLLLLFLLFGASDVKGFVIVLAIYVGSLAVALSPLGEYILRVQTGSKPITRKEFRDRIDPLFNKVYEKAKAKDPSLPANIRLFINYDESPNAFATGRRTVCVTLGLLALPDEEIEAILAHEFAHLSHKDTDMLLIISVGNLIITCIFVFIRFVSMIVVAMASRRAWIALLFDGMLAGLMWVWTKIGILLVLTSSRNNEFEADKFALEIGYGKQLASALDKLTGYQPSQVGLWRALHSSHPQTHDRIGRLQDLGADYYAKI
;
A
#
# COMPACT_ATOMS: atom_id res chain seq x y z
N MET A 1 18.40 15.03 -0.90
CA MET A 1 16.98 14.59 -0.86
C MET A 1 16.82 13.09 -0.59
N MET A 2 17.55 12.20 -1.28
CA MET A 2 17.45 10.75 -1.09
C MET A 2 17.91 10.25 0.30
N VAL A 3 19.04 10.75 0.82
CA VAL A 3 19.57 10.36 2.14
C VAL A 3 18.60 10.70 3.28
N LEU A 4 18.03 11.92 3.27
CA LEU A 4 17.05 12.37 4.26
C LEU A 4 15.79 11.48 4.25
N TYR A 5 15.35 11.07 3.06
CA TYR A 5 14.19 10.19 2.91
C TYR A 5 14.45 8.78 3.46
N VAL A 6 15.63 8.21 3.24
CA VAL A 6 16.01 6.89 3.79
C VAL A 6 16.02 6.93 5.32
N VAL A 7 16.55 8.01 5.91
CA VAL A 7 16.54 8.20 7.37
C VAL A 7 15.10 8.29 7.91
N ASP A 8 14.23 9.06 7.24
CA ASP A 8 12.81 9.14 7.62
C ASP A 8 12.11 7.79 7.54
N PHE A 9 12.40 7.01 6.50
CA PHE A 9 11.82 5.68 6.33
C PHE A 9 12.21 4.77 7.50
N PHE A 10 13.49 4.70 7.86
CA PHE A 10 13.94 3.88 8.99
C PHE A 10 13.36 4.34 10.32
N LYS A 11 13.26 5.66 10.56
CA LYS A 11 12.59 6.18 11.76
C LYS A 11 11.14 5.72 11.86
N ARG A 12 10.42 5.62 10.73
CA ARG A 12 9.04 5.11 10.69
C ARG A 12 8.99 3.60 10.85
N LEU A 13 9.91 2.87 10.22
CA LEU A 13 10.02 1.41 10.34
C LEU A 13 10.24 0.96 11.80
N PHE A 14 11.03 1.70 12.58
CA PHE A 14 11.31 1.38 13.98
C PHE A 14 10.33 2.01 15.00
N ARG A 15 9.16 2.49 14.55
CA ARG A 15 8.07 2.88 15.49
C ARG A 15 7.54 1.65 16.23
N LYS A 16 7.06 1.84 17.47
CA LYS A 16 6.55 0.76 18.35
C LYS A 16 5.49 -0.12 17.69
N ASN A 17 4.66 0.43 16.81
CA ASN A 17 3.60 -0.34 16.14
C ASN A 17 4.12 -1.25 15.02
N ASN A 18 5.34 -1.04 14.52
CA ASN A 18 5.87 -1.70 13.32
C ASN A 18 6.81 -2.87 13.65
N TRP A 19 6.93 -3.30 14.92
CA TRP A 19 7.80 -4.42 15.30
C TRP A 19 7.48 -5.71 14.54
N GLY A 20 6.21 -6.00 14.28
CA GLY A 20 5.82 -7.16 13.46
C GLY A 20 6.39 -7.10 12.04
N VAL A 21 6.37 -5.91 11.42
CA VAL A 21 6.94 -5.67 10.09
C VAL A 21 8.47 -5.80 10.12
N VAL A 22 9.14 -5.27 11.14
CA VAL A 22 10.60 -5.41 11.30
C VAL A 22 11.01 -6.87 11.42
N VAL A 23 10.34 -7.63 12.29
CA VAL A 23 10.57 -9.07 12.46
C VAL A 23 10.34 -9.80 11.14
N TYR A 24 9.27 -9.46 10.42
CA TYR A 24 8.98 -10.03 9.11
C TYR A 24 10.10 -9.78 8.08
N LEU A 25 10.64 -8.55 8.00
CA LEU A 25 11.73 -8.22 7.07
C LEU A 25 13.01 -9.00 7.41
N ILE A 26 13.32 -9.18 8.70
CA ILE A 26 14.46 -10.00 9.15
C ILE A 26 14.26 -11.46 8.77
N LEU A 27 13.08 -12.02 9.07
CA LEU A 27 12.74 -13.40 8.71
C LEU A 27 12.74 -13.61 7.20
N ASN A 28 12.32 -12.61 6.42
CA ASN A 28 12.37 -12.65 4.96
C ASN A 28 13.83 -12.71 4.48
N LEU A 29 14.73 -11.88 5.01
CA LEU A 29 16.16 -11.94 4.69
C LEU A 29 16.77 -13.32 5.06
N LEU A 30 16.43 -13.86 6.22
CA LEU A 30 16.86 -15.20 6.65
C LEU A 30 16.33 -16.30 5.72
N LEU A 31 15.07 -16.21 5.31
CA LEU A 31 14.48 -17.15 4.36
C LEU A 31 15.22 -17.14 3.02
N LEU A 32 15.58 -15.96 2.51
CA LEU A 32 16.36 -15.85 1.27
C LEU A 32 17.75 -16.43 1.40
N PHE A 33 18.40 -16.20 2.53
CA PHE A 33 19.70 -16.80 2.81
C PHE A 33 19.64 -18.34 2.77
N LEU A 34 18.60 -18.94 3.36
CA LEU A 34 18.36 -20.38 3.33
C LEU A 34 18.04 -20.89 1.91
N LEU A 35 17.23 -20.17 1.14
CA LEU A 35 16.79 -20.58 -0.20
C LEU A 35 17.88 -20.47 -1.27
N PHE A 36 18.73 -19.45 -1.18
CA PHE A 36 19.84 -19.24 -2.12
C PHE A 36 21.12 -19.98 -1.71
N GLY A 37 21.13 -20.69 -0.56
CA GLY A 37 22.21 -21.58 -0.19
C GLY A 37 23.56 -20.89 0.04
N ALA A 38 23.52 -19.62 0.45
CA ALA A 38 24.71 -18.83 0.73
C ALA A 38 25.41 -19.38 1.99
N SER A 39 26.29 -20.37 1.84
CA SER A 39 27.04 -20.95 2.97
C SER A 39 28.32 -20.17 3.30
N ASP A 40 28.74 -19.28 2.40
CA ASP A 40 29.94 -18.46 2.53
C ASP A 40 29.63 -16.96 2.62
N VAL A 41 30.63 -16.18 3.04
CA VAL A 41 30.51 -14.72 3.18
C VAL A 41 30.15 -14.06 1.84
N LYS A 42 30.67 -14.58 0.72
CA LYS A 42 30.36 -14.02 -0.61
C LYS A 42 28.89 -14.21 -0.96
N GLY A 43 28.33 -15.40 -0.74
CA GLY A 43 26.91 -15.68 -0.92
C GLY A 43 26.04 -14.76 -0.05
N PHE A 44 26.43 -14.56 1.22
CA PHE A 44 25.71 -13.65 2.11
C PHE A 44 25.65 -12.22 1.55
N VAL A 45 26.80 -11.69 1.12
CA VAL A 45 26.88 -10.35 0.53
C VAL A 45 26.04 -10.23 -0.73
N ILE A 46 26.01 -11.26 -1.58
CA ILE A 46 25.18 -11.27 -2.79
C ILE A 46 23.69 -11.26 -2.45
N VAL A 47 23.23 -12.11 -1.53
CA VAL A 47 21.82 -12.17 -1.11
C VAL A 47 21.41 -10.84 -0.48
N LEU A 48 22.25 -10.27 0.38
CA LEU A 48 22.00 -8.96 0.97
C LEU A 48 21.93 -7.86 -0.10
N ALA A 49 22.81 -7.88 -1.10
CA ALA A 49 22.79 -6.92 -2.21
C ALA A 49 21.51 -7.05 -3.06
N ILE A 50 21.07 -8.27 -3.36
CA ILE A 50 19.80 -8.53 -4.06
C ILE A 50 18.62 -8.03 -3.23
N TYR A 51 18.62 -8.29 -1.92
CA TYR A 51 17.57 -7.85 -1.02
C TYR A 51 17.49 -6.32 -0.95
N VAL A 52 18.61 -5.65 -0.69
CA VAL A 52 18.67 -4.17 -0.70
C VAL A 52 18.30 -3.60 -2.07
N GLY A 53 18.73 -4.24 -3.16
CA GLY A 53 18.37 -3.87 -4.52
C GLY A 53 16.87 -3.98 -4.79
N SER A 54 16.20 -5.04 -4.32
CA SER A 54 14.76 -5.21 -4.49
C SER A 54 13.97 -4.15 -3.71
N LEU A 55 14.42 -3.79 -2.51
CA LEU A 55 13.85 -2.68 -1.72
C LEU A 55 14.00 -1.33 -2.44
N ALA A 56 15.16 -1.08 -3.04
CA ALA A 56 15.42 0.14 -3.80
C ALA A 56 14.52 0.24 -5.05
N VAL A 57 14.35 -0.88 -5.78
CA VAL A 57 13.41 -0.93 -6.92
C VAL A 57 11.97 -0.77 -6.45
N ALA A 58 11.58 -1.37 -5.33
CA ALA A 58 10.24 -1.21 -4.77
C ALA A 58 9.91 0.27 -4.48
N LEU A 59 10.83 1.02 -3.88
CA LEU A 59 10.68 2.45 -3.58
C LEU A 59 10.81 3.39 -4.80
N SER A 60 11.08 2.84 -5.98
CA SER A 60 11.27 3.58 -7.22
C SER A 60 9.95 3.81 -7.98
N PRO A 61 9.93 4.68 -9.01
CA PRO A 61 8.76 4.83 -9.88
C PRO A 61 8.30 3.53 -10.56
N LEU A 62 9.21 2.57 -10.77
CA LEU A 62 8.88 1.26 -11.31
C LEU A 62 8.09 0.44 -10.29
N GLY A 63 8.48 0.45 -9.02
CA GLY A 63 7.74 -0.25 -7.98
C GLY A 63 6.34 0.36 -7.77
N GLU A 64 6.23 1.68 -7.83
CA GLU A 64 4.94 2.36 -7.79
C GLU A 64 4.05 2.04 -9.00
N TYR A 65 4.64 1.82 -10.19
CA TYR A 65 3.90 1.29 -11.34
C TYR A 65 3.39 -0.13 -11.08
N ILE A 66 4.24 -1.03 -10.59
CA ILE A 66 3.85 -2.41 -10.26
C ILE A 66 2.72 -2.41 -9.23
N LEU A 67 2.82 -1.60 -8.18
CA LEU A 67 1.79 -1.54 -7.15
C LEU A 67 0.46 -1.01 -7.69
N ARG A 68 0.48 -0.01 -8.58
CA ARG A 68 -0.74 0.45 -9.29
C ARG A 68 -1.42 -0.63 -10.12
N VAL A 69 -0.64 -1.55 -10.69
CA VAL A 69 -1.18 -2.70 -11.43
C VAL A 69 -1.75 -3.75 -10.47
N GLN A 70 -1.05 -4.02 -9.35
CA GLN A 70 -1.48 -4.99 -8.33
C GLN A 70 -2.72 -4.56 -7.57
N THR A 71 -2.87 -3.25 -7.37
CA THR A 71 -4.15 -2.66 -7.09
C THR A 71 -4.91 -2.80 -8.41
N GLY A 72 -4.92 -1.85 -9.30
CA GLY A 72 -5.81 -1.87 -10.48
C GLY A 72 -6.20 -0.46 -10.84
N SER A 73 -5.32 0.46 -10.45
CA SER A 73 -5.41 1.88 -10.64
C SER A 73 -5.09 2.15 -12.11
N LYS A 74 -6.13 2.50 -12.86
CA LYS A 74 -6.03 2.80 -14.28
C LYS A 74 -6.00 4.32 -14.50
N PRO A 75 -5.29 4.82 -15.52
CA PRO A 75 -5.35 6.23 -15.87
C PRO A 75 -6.78 6.67 -16.15
N ILE A 76 -7.17 7.87 -15.71
CA ILE A 76 -8.50 8.41 -16.00
C ILE A 76 -8.52 8.87 -17.46
N THR A 77 -9.17 8.10 -18.32
CA THR A 77 -9.27 8.42 -19.76
C THR A 77 -10.47 9.30 -20.07
N ARG A 78 -11.63 9.03 -19.44
CA ARG A 78 -12.87 9.75 -19.69
C ARG A 78 -12.81 11.19 -19.17
N LYS A 79 -13.27 12.12 -20.00
CA LYS A 79 -13.28 13.56 -19.67
C LYS A 79 -14.27 13.89 -18.55
N GLU A 80 -15.48 13.30 -18.60
CA GLU A 80 -16.51 13.41 -17.56
C GLU A 80 -15.97 13.15 -16.14
N PHE A 81 -15.14 12.11 -15.97
CA PHE A 81 -14.59 11.76 -14.67
C PHE A 81 -13.54 12.78 -14.22
N ARG A 82 -12.69 13.24 -15.14
CA ARG A 82 -11.68 14.29 -14.87
C ARG A 82 -12.33 15.61 -14.48
N ASP A 83 -13.30 16.06 -15.26
CA ASP A 83 -14.02 17.31 -15.01
C ASP A 83 -14.72 17.29 -13.64
N ARG A 84 -15.16 16.11 -13.18
CA ARG A 84 -15.73 15.89 -11.84
C ARG A 84 -14.70 15.93 -10.72
N ILE A 85 -13.58 15.20 -10.85
CA ILE A 85 -12.68 14.91 -9.72
C ILE A 85 -11.47 15.84 -9.65
N ASP A 86 -10.95 16.32 -10.77
CA ASP A 86 -9.71 17.11 -10.82
C ASP A 86 -9.82 18.41 -10.01
N PRO A 87 -10.95 19.18 -10.05
CA PRO A 87 -11.09 20.37 -9.23
C PRO A 87 -11.08 20.09 -7.72
N LEU A 88 -11.77 19.03 -7.29
CA LEU A 88 -11.84 18.61 -5.89
C LEU A 88 -10.45 18.14 -5.40
N PHE A 89 -9.78 17.33 -6.22
CA PHE A 89 -8.43 16.84 -5.95
C PHE A 89 -7.44 17.98 -5.77
N ASN A 90 -7.41 18.93 -6.71
CA ASN A 90 -6.49 20.06 -6.65
C ASN A 90 -6.77 20.98 -5.44
N LYS A 91 -8.04 21.28 -5.17
CA LYS A 91 -8.44 22.10 -4.02
C LYS A 91 -7.96 21.51 -2.69
N VAL A 92 -8.17 20.21 -2.50
CA VAL A 92 -7.76 19.52 -1.27
C VAL A 92 -6.23 19.37 -1.21
N TYR A 93 -5.59 19.06 -2.33
CA TYR A 93 -4.13 18.97 -2.44
C TYR A 93 -3.45 20.27 -1.98
N GLU A 94 -3.92 21.43 -2.42
CA GLU A 94 -3.34 22.72 -2.01
C GLU A 94 -3.44 22.94 -0.49
N LYS A 95 -4.58 22.62 0.12
CA LYS A 95 -4.75 22.69 1.58
C LYS A 95 -3.84 21.71 2.32
N ALA A 96 -3.77 20.46 1.85
CA ALA A 96 -2.93 19.43 2.44
C ALA A 96 -1.43 19.79 2.32
N LYS A 97 -1.03 20.34 1.18
CA LYS A 97 0.34 20.79 0.92
C LYS A 97 0.73 22.01 1.74
N ALA A 98 -0.21 22.93 1.98
CA ALA A 98 -0.01 24.06 2.89
C ALA A 98 0.15 23.62 4.35
N LYS A 99 -0.59 22.58 4.75
CA LYS A 99 -0.50 21.99 6.09
C LYS A 99 0.80 21.22 6.32
N ASP A 100 1.20 20.40 5.35
CA ASP A 100 2.45 19.64 5.39
C ASP A 100 3.25 19.78 4.07
N PRO A 101 4.28 20.64 4.06
CA PRO A 101 5.14 20.83 2.91
C PRO A 101 5.88 19.56 2.46
N SER A 102 5.96 18.52 3.30
CA SER A 102 6.60 17.24 2.96
C SER A 102 5.76 16.37 2.02
N LEU A 103 4.46 16.67 1.86
CA LEU A 103 3.56 16.02 0.90
C LEU A 103 4.21 16.01 -0.50
N PRO A 104 4.30 14.86 -1.19
CA PRO A 104 5.02 14.80 -2.46
C PRO A 104 4.44 15.74 -3.53
N ALA A 105 5.32 16.39 -4.30
CA ALA A 105 4.89 17.09 -5.51
C ALA A 105 4.51 16.07 -6.60
N ASN A 106 3.58 16.45 -7.49
CA ASN A 106 3.10 15.65 -8.62
C ASN A 106 2.40 14.34 -8.21
N ILE A 107 1.54 14.39 -7.19
CA ILE A 107 0.62 13.28 -6.89
C ILE A 107 -0.33 13.12 -8.08
N ARG A 108 -0.45 11.90 -8.57
CA ARG A 108 -1.26 11.56 -9.73
C ARG A 108 -2.53 10.86 -9.30
N LEU A 109 -3.61 11.21 -9.97
CA LEU A 109 -4.91 10.62 -9.75
C LEU A 109 -5.19 9.50 -10.75
N PHE A 110 -5.72 8.39 -10.22
CA PHE A 110 -6.11 7.19 -10.98
C PHE A 110 -7.53 6.78 -10.61
N ILE A 111 -8.11 5.87 -11.40
CA ILE A 111 -9.44 5.31 -11.15
C ILE A 111 -9.42 3.79 -11.12
N ASN A 112 -10.18 3.20 -10.19
CA ASN A 112 -10.62 1.81 -10.20
C ASN A 112 -12.12 1.79 -10.54
N TYR A 113 -12.56 0.87 -11.39
CA TYR A 113 -13.96 0.76 -11.82
C TYR A 113 -14.86 0.00 -10.82
N ASP A 114 -14.48 -0.02 -9.54
CA ASP A 114 -15.34 -0.55 -8.47
C ASP A 114 -16.53 0.38 -8.24
N GLU A 115 -17.72 -0.20 -8.10
CA GLU A 115 -18.95 0.53 -7.79
C GLU A 115 -19.07 0.90 -6.30
N SER A 116 -18.28 0.25 -5.44
CA SER A 116 -18.22 0.59 -4.02
C SER A 116 -17.48 1.93 -3.84
N PRO A 117 -18.06 2.92 -3.14
CA PRO A 117 -17.43 4.20 -2.91
C PRO A 117 -16.17 4.05 -2.05
N ASN A 118 -15.01 4.42 -2.60
CA ASN A 118 -13.73 4.39 -1.90
C ASN A 118 -12.67 5.28 -2.59
N ALA A 119 -11.65 5.67 -1.84
CA ALA A 119 -10.37 6.14 -2.36
C ALA A 119 -9.25 5.48 -1.56
N PHE A 120 -8.02 5.52 -2.09
CA PHE A 120 -6.85 5.07 -1.36
C PHE A 120 -5.58 5.67 -1.96
N ALA A 121 -4.65 6.01 -1.08
CA ALA A 121 -3.26 6.27 -1.44
C ALA A 121 -2.54 4.95 -1.76
N THR A 122 -1.72 4.95 -2.81
CA THR A 122 -0.88 3.79 -3.16
C THR A 122 0.48 4.26 -3.68
N GLY A 123 1.54 3.57 -3.30
CA GLY A 123 2.89 4.02 -3.57
C GLY A 123 3.13 5.42 -3.00
N ARG A 124 3.97 6.23 -3.64
CA ARG A 124 4.46 7.48 -3.04
C ARG A 124 3.75 8.71 -3.58
N ARG A 125 3.16 8.62 -4.76
CA ARG A 125 2.62 9.77 -5.51
C ARG A 125 1.37 9.37 -6.27
N THR A 126 0.60 8.42 -5.76
CA THR A 126 -0.64 7.99 -6.40
C THR A 126 -1.78 7.99 -5.40
N VAL A 127 -2.87 8.66 -5.78
CA VAL A 127 -4.19 8.47 -5.18
C VAL A 127 -5.06 7.82 -6.24
N CYS A 128 -5.87 6.86 -5.86
CA CYS A 128 -6.81 6.22 -6.75
C CYS A 128 -8.20 6.26 -6.13
N VAL A 129 -9.16 6.73 -6.92
CA VAL A 129 -10.58 6.80 -6.54
C VAL A 129 -11.34 5.67 -7.22
N THR A 130 -12.46 5.25 -6.65
CA THR A 130 -13.36 4.29 -7.31
C THR A 130 -14.42 5.01 -8.14
N LEU A 131 -15.08 4.28 -9.04
CA LEU A 131 -16.24 4.80 -9.78
C LEU A 131 -17.37 5.17 -8.80
N GLY A 132 -17.61 4.33 -7.78
CA GLY A 132 -18.60 4.59 -6.73
C GLY A 132 -18.37 5.90 -5.98
N LEU A 133 -17.11 6.31 -5.79
CA LEU A 133 -16.77 7.56 -5.09
C LEU A 133 -17.30 8.78 -5.83
N LEU A 134 -17.32 8.76 -7.16
CA LEU A 134 -17.75 9.89 -7.99
C LEU A 134 -19.24 10.22 -7.82
N ALA A 135 -20.03 9.29 -7.29
CA ALA A 135 -21.45 9.47 -6.99
C ALA A 135 -21.71 10.18 -5.65
N LEU A 136 -20.68 10.38 -4.82
CA LEU A 136 -20.81 11.08 -3.54
C LEU A 136 -20.88 12.61 -3.72
N PRO A 137 -21.45 13.33 -2.73
CA PRO A 137 -21.36 14.78 -2.66
C PRO A 137 -19.91 15.27 -2.64
N ASP A 138 -19.67 16.46 -3.22
CA ASP A 138 -18.34 17.08 -3.35
C ASP A 138 -17.62 17.14 -2.01
N GLU A 139 -18.34 17.53 -0.96
CA GLU A 139 -17.79 17.70 0.37
C GLU A 139 -17.27 16.39 0.96
N GLU A 140 -17.94 15.27 0.67
CA GLU A 140 -17.55 13.94 1.14
C GLU A 140 -16.35 13.40 0.35
N ILE A 141 -16.33 13.62 -0.97
CA ILE A 141 -15.17 13.29 -1.80
C ILE A 141 -13.95 14.09 -1.34
N GLU A 142 -14.10 15.40 -1.11
CA GLU A 142 -13.01 16.25 -0.62
C GLU A 142 -12.47 15.76 0.73
N ALA A 143 -13.35 15.33 1.63
CA ALA A 143 -12.96 14.79 2.93
C ALA A 143 -12.22 13.45 2.86
N ILE A 144 -12.68 12.56 1.99
CA ILE A 144 -11.99 11.29 1.73
C ILE A 144 -10.61 11.55 1.10
N LEU A 145 -10.52 12.47 0.13
CA LEU A 145 -9.24 12.86 -0.46
C LEU A 145 -8.30 13.48 0.58
N ALA A 146 -8.81 14.29 1.51
CA ALA A 146 -8.04 14.88 2.60
C ALA A 146 -7.40 13.81 3.48
N HIS A 147 -8.17 12.77 3.82
CA HIS A 147 -7.68 11.59 4.54
C HIS A 147 -6.59 10.86 3.74
N GLU A 148 -6.80 10.61 2.45
CA GLU A 148 -5.80 9.94 1.60
C GLU A 148 -4.50 10.73 1.41
N PHE A 149 -4.58 12.07 1.33
CA PHE A 149 -3.37 12.89 1.30
C PHE A 149 -2.57 12.80 2.60
N ALA A 150 -3.24 12.64 3.74
CA ALA A 150 -2.56 12.43 5.00
C ALA A 150 -1.70 11.16 4.97
N HIS A 151 -2.19 10.06 4.39
CA HIS A 151 -1.40 8.84 4.21
C HIS A 151 -0.16 9.04 3.34
N LEU A 152 -0.26 9.82 2.26
CA LEU A 152 0.90 10.17 1.44
C LEU A 152 1.89 11.09 2.18
N SER A 153 1.38 12.03 2.98
CA SER A 153 2.19 12.92 3.82
C SER A 153 2.95 12.13 4.90
N HIS A 154 2.25 11.19 5.52
CA HIS A 154 2.80 10.29 6.52
C HIS A 154 3.59 9.12 5.93
N LYS A 155 3.65 8.99 4.60
CA LYS A 155 4.38 7.92 3.91
C LYS A 155 3.93 6.52 4.36
N ASP A 156 2.65 6.36 4.71
CA ASP A 156 2.12 5.13 5.29
C ASP A 156 2.13 3.97 4.29
N THR A 157 2.05 4.31 3.00
CA THR A 157 2.05 3.39 1.86
C THR A 157 3.44 2.83 1.51
N ASP A 158 4.53 3.39 2.06
CA ASP A 158 5.91 2.95 1.76
C ASP A 158 6.18 1.50 2.21
N MET A 159 5.63 1.11 3.37
CA MET A 159 5.81 -0.24 3.90
C MET A 159 5.09 -1.27 3.04
N LEU A 160 3.88 -0.93 2.60
CA LEU A 160 3.12 -1.77 1.69
C LEU A 160 3.85 -1.96 0.36
N LEU A 161 4.43 -0.87 -0.16
CA LEU A 161 5.21 -0.87 -1.39
C LEU A 161 6.41 -1.81 -1.28
N ILE A 162 7.20 -1.70 -0.21
CA ILE A 162 8.36 -2.56 0.03
C ILE A 162 7.96 -4.03 0.18
N ILE A 163 6.94 -4.33 0.98
CA ILE A 163 6.57 -5.73 1.23
C ILE A 163 5.94 -6.35 -0.01
N SER A 164 5.03 -5.65 -0.68
CA SER A 164 4.34 -6.22 -1.85
C SER A 164 5.27 -6.32 -3.04
N VAL A 165 5.95 -5.24 -3.40
CA VAL A 165 6.79 -5.18 -4.61
C VAL A 165 8.16 -5.82 -4.38
N GLY A 166 8.77 -5.62 -3.20
CA GLY A 166 10.06 -6.23 -2.86
C GLY A 166 9.97 -7.76 -2.91
N ASN A 167 8.95 -8.34 -2.26
CA ASN A 167 8.73 -9.79 -2.31
C ASN A 167 8.40 -10.28 -3.71
N LEU A 168 7.65 -9.51 -4.52
CA LEU A 168 7.39 -9.88 -5.91
C LEU A 168 8.70 -10.00 -6.69
N ILE A 169 9.57 -8.99 -6.63
CA ILE A 169 10.85 -8.97 -7.35
C ILE A 169 11.69 -10.18 -6.94
N ILE A 170 11.80 -10.44 -5.64
CA ILE A 170 12.54 -11.57 -5.10
C ILE A 170 11.96 -12.90 -5.59
N THR A 171 10.63 -13.04 -5.57
CA THR A 171 9.94 -14.24 -6.06
C THR A 171 10.19 -14.44 -7.55
N CYS A 172 10.15 -13.38 -8.35
CA CYS A 172 10.46 -13.44 -9.78
C CYS A 172 11.91 -13.88 -10.04
N ILE A 173 12.88 -13.34 -9.30
CA ILE A 173 14.30 -13.76 -9.38
C ILE A 173 14.43 -15.23 -9.02
N PHE A 174 13.81 -15.67 -7.93
CA PHE A 174 13.83 -17.04 -7.48
C PHE A 174 13.25 -18.00 -8.53
N VAL A 175 12.05 -17.69 -9.04
CA VAL A 175 11.38 -18.48 -10.07
C VAL A 175 12.22 -18.51 -11.36
N PHE A 176 12.83 -17.40 -11.74
CA PHE A 176 13.69 -17.34 -12.93
C PHE A 176 14.92 -18.25 -12.80
N ILE A 177 15.63 -18.20 -11.66
CA ILE A 177 16.79 -19.06 -11.40
C ILE A 177 16.39 -20.54 -11.42
N ARG A 178 15.25 -20.88 -10.79
CA ARG A 178 14.72 -22.24 -10.80
C ARG A 178 14.30 -22.68 -12.20
N PHE A 179 13.70 -21.81 -12.98
CA PHE A 179 13.33 -22.08 -14.36
C PHE A 179 14.55 -22.37 -15.25
N VAL A 180 15.62 -21.56 -15.15
CA VAL A 180 16.86 -21.83 -15.89
C VAL A 180 17.51 -23.14 -15.42
N SER A 181 17.57 -23.37 -14.11
CA SER A 181 18.12 -24.61 -13.54
C SER A 181 17.34 -25.85 -14.01
N MET A 182 16.02 -25.73 -14.11
CA MET A 182 15.14 -26.78 -14.63
C MET A 182 15.46 -27.11 -16.09
N ILE A 183 15.64 -26.12 -16.97
CA ILE A 183 15.99 -26.37 -18.37
C ILE A 183 17.28 -27.19 -18.45
N VAL A 184 18.30 -26.81 -17.67
CA VAL A 184 19.57 -27.52 -17.60
C VAL A 184 19.41 -28.96 -17.08
N VAL A 185 18.62 -29.16 -16.02
CA VAL A 185 18.39 -30.49 -15.43
C VAL A 185 17.52 -31.38 -16.31
N ALA A 186 16.50 -30.82 -16.97
CA ALA A 186 15.61 -31.56 -17.86
C ALA A 186 16.32 -32.08 -19.10
N MET A 187 17.34 -31.36 -19.59
CA MET A 187 18.25 -31.86 -20.62
C MET A 187 19.12 -33.03 -20.15
N ALA A 188 19.30 -33.19 -18.83
CA ALA A 188 20.19 -34.19 -18.22
C ALA A 188 19.46 -35.38 -17.57
N SER A 189 18.18 -35.28 -17.19
CA SER A 189 17.50 -36.31 -16.39
C SER A 189 15.98 -36.38 -16.60
N ARG A 190 15.43 -37.61 -16.68
CA ARG A 190 13.98 -37.90 -16.79
C ARG A 190 13.17 -37.62 -15.51
N ARG A 191 13.80 -37.29 -14.37
CA ARG A 191 13.11 -37.04 -13.08
C ARG A 191 12.82 -35.55 -12.79
N ALA A 192 12.91 -34.68 -13.80
CA ALA A 192 12.70 -33.23 -13.65
C ALA A 192 11.31 -32.84 -13.08
N TRP A 193 10.30 -33.70 -13.21
CA TRP A 193 8.96 -33.43 -12.71
C TRP A 193 8.84 -33.36 -11.18
N ILE A 194 9.72 -34.04 -10.42
CA ILE A 194 9.72 -33.97 -8.95
C ILE A 194 10.21 -32.59 -8.49
N ALA A 195 11.24 -32.06 -9.16
CA ALA A 195 11.75 -30.73 -8.90
C ALA A 195 10.70 -29.64 -9.20
N LEU A 196 9.92 -29.83 -10.28
CA LEU A 196 8.80 -28.95 -10.63
C LEU A 196 7.74 -28.85 -9.54
N LEU A 197 7.32 -29.99 -8.97
CA LEU A 197 6.32 -30.00 -7.90
C LEU A 197 6.83 -29.27 -6.66
N PHE A 198 8.10 -29.48 -6.29
CA PHE A 198 8.73 -28.81 -5.16
C PHE A 198 8.86 -27.29 -5.37
N ASP A 199 9.29 -26.85 -6.55
CA ASP A 199 9.43 -25.43 -6.88
C ASP A 199 8.06 -24.72 -6.91
N GLY A 200 7.03 -25.39 -7.44
CA GLY A 200 5.65 -24.87 -7.43
C GLY A 200 5.09 -24.74 -6.01
N MET A 201 5.31 -25.74 -5.16
CA MET A 201 4.93 -25.69 -3.74
C MET A 201 5.63 -24.52 -3.02
N LEU A 202 6.93 -24.33 -3.27
CA LEU A 202 7.71 -23.26 -2.66
C LEU A 202 7.25 -21.88 -3.14
N ALA A 203 6.93 -21.72 -4.43
CA ALA A 203 6.35 -20.49 -4.96
C ALA A 203 4.99 -20.17 -4.30
N GLY A 204 4.15 -21.19 -4.08
CA GLY A 204 2.90 -21.05 -3.32
C GLY A 204 3.13 -20.60 -1.88
N LEU A 205 4.13 -21.17 -1.20
CA LEU A 205 4.51 -20.76 0.15
C LEU A 205 4.99 -19.31 0.22
N MET A 206 5.80 -18.87 -0.76
CA MET A 206 6.25 -17.47 -0.88
C MET A 206 5.08 -16.50 -1.10
N TRP A 207 4.08 -16.92 -1.87
CA TRP A 207 2.86 -16.14 -2.07
C TRP A 207 2.09 -15.95 -0.74
N VAL A 208 1.89 -17.03 0.03
CA VAL A 208 1.28 -16.96 1.37
C VAL A 208 2.12 -16.09 2.32
N TRP A 209 3.45 -16.26 2.30
CA TRP A 209 4.38 -15.46 3.09
C TRP A 209 4.26 -13.96 2.80
N THR A 210 4.06 -13.59 1.53
CA THR A 210 3.83 -12.19 1.14
C THR A 210 2.52 -11.64 1.72
N LYS A 211 1.46 -12.46 1.75
CA LYS A 211 0.17 -12.07 2.34
C LYS A 211 0.25 -11.84 3.85
N ILE A 212 1.05 -12.65 4.55
CA ILE A 212 1.32 -12.43 5.99
C ILE A 212 2.00 -11.07 6.19
N GLY A 213 3.01 -10.74 5.37
CA GLY A 213 3.69 -9.45 5.44
C GLY A 213 2.74 -8.26 5.22
N ILE A 214 1.87 -8.35 4.22
CA ILE A 214 0.85 -7.34 3.94
C ILE A 214 -0.09 -7.18 5.15
N LEU A 215 -0.57 -8.29 5.73
CA LEU A 215 -1.46 -8.25 6.89
C LEU A 215 -0.79 -7.57 8.10
N LEU A 216 0.51 -7.80 8.32
CA LEU A 216 1.25 -7.14 9.39
C LEU A 216 1.32 -5.63 9.20
N VAL A 217 1.52 -5.14 7.96
CA VAL A 217 1.49 -3.70 7.65
C VAL A 217 0.11 -3.10 7.91
N LEU A 218 -0.95 -3.76 7.41
CA LEU A 218 -2.32 -3.30 7.60
C LEU A 218 -2.73 -3.29 9.08
N THR A 219 -2.18 -4.21 9.88
CA THR A 219 -2.43 -4.23 11.33
C THR A 219 -1.68 -3.12 12.05
N SER A 220 -0.43 -2.84 11.65
CA SER A 220 0.36 -1.78 12.28
C SER A 220 -0.10 -0.38 11.91
N SER A 221 -0.81 -0.22 10.78
CA SER A 221 -1.33 1.06 10.29
C SER A 221 -2.61 1.55 10.95
N ARG A 222 -3.24 0.78 11.85
CA ARG A 222 -4.51 1.21 12.51
C ARG A 222 -4.43 2.57 13.20
N ASN A 223 -3.30 2.90 13.82
CA ASN A 223 -3.12 4.21 14.44
C ASN A 223 -2.93 5.33 13.42
N ASN A 224 -2.45 5.01 12.22
CA ASN A 224 -2.27 5.98 11.14
C ASN A 224 -3.61 6.50 10.63
N GLU A 225 -4.67 5.69 10.73
CA GLU A 225 -6.05 6.09 10.39
C GLU A 225 -6.54 7.25 11.24
N PHE A 226 -6.34 7.18 12.56
CA PHE A 226 -6.72 8.28 13.46
C PHE A 226 -5.89 9.55 13.22
N GLU A 227 -4.61 9.39 12.87
CA GLU A 227 -3.76 10.53 12.50
C GLU A 227 -4.18 11.14 11.14
N ALA A 228 -4.61 10.32 10.19
CA ALA A 228 -5.15 10.76 8.92
C ALA A 228 -6.49 11.48 9.07
N ASP A 229 -7.37 10.97 9.94
CA ASP A 229 -8.65 11.60 10.30
C ASP A 229 -8.42 12.97 10.95
N LYS A 230 -7.49 13.03 11.90
CA LYS A 230 -7.08 14.28 12.54
C LYS A 230 -6.52 15.27 11.52
N PHE A 231 -5.68 14.81 10.58
CA PHE A 231 -5.15 15.66 9.53
C PHE A 231 -6.27 16.26 8.66
N ALA A 232 -7.23 15.44 8.24
CA ALA A 232 -8.39 15.89 7.46
C ALA A 232 -9.23 16.91 8.24
N LEU A 233 -9.42 16.70 9.55
CA LEU A 233 -10.07 17.66 10.45
C LEU A 233 -9.33 18.99 10.51
N GLU A 234 -8.00 18.96 10.69
CA GLU A 234 -7.17 20.16 10.82
C GLU A 234 -7.14 21.02 9.54
N ILE A 235 -7.40 20.44 8.37
CA ILE A 235 -7.53 21.18 7.10
C ILE A 235 -8.99 21.51 6.73
N GLY A 236 -9.93 21.28 7.64
CA GLY A 236 -11.32 21.75 7.58
C GLY A 236 -12.35 20.75 7.04
N TYR A 237 -12.03 19.46 7.00
CA TYR A 237 -12.92 18.41 6.45
C TYR A 237 -13.48 17.44 7.51
N GLY A 238 -13.30 17.72 8.81
CA GLY A 238 -13.65 16.77 9.88
C GLY A 238 -15.13 16.37 9.92
N LYS A 239 -16.05 17.33 9.74
CA LYS A 239 -17.51 17.08 9.73
C LYS A 239 -17.92 16.24 8.53
N GLN A 240 -17.39 16.59 7.36
CA GLN A 240 -17.65 15.91 6.09
C GLN A 240 -17.09 14.49 6.11
N LEU A 241 -15.91 14.29 6.71
CA LEU A 241 -15.31 12.98 6.87
C LEU A 241 -16.16 12.09 7.77
N ALA A 242 -16.62 12.62 8.92
CA ALA A 242 -17.52 11.89 9.81
C ALA A 242 -18.84 11.49 9.09
N SER A 243 -19.42 12.39 8.31
CA SER A 243 -20.60 12.10 7.46
C SER A 243 -20.34 11.00 6.43
N ALA A 244 -19.20 11.08 5.73
CA ALA A 244 -18.81 10.08 4.75
C ALA A 244 -18.60 8.72 5.40
N LEU A 245 -17.86 8.66 6.51
CA LEU A 245 -17.62 7.45 7.28
C LEU A 245 -18.93 6.77 7.68
N ASP A 246 -19.88 7.52 8.25
CA ASP A 246 -21.16 6.99 8.70
C ASP A 246 -21.93 6.29 7.56
N LYS A 247 -21.98 6.94 6.38
CA LYS A 247 -22.59 6.38 5.16
C LYS A 247 -21.87 5.14 4.61
N LEU A 248 -20.55 5.10 4.74
CA LEU A 248 -19.73 4.01 4.21
C LEU A 248 -19.81 2.71 5.04
N THR A 249 -20.28 2.78 6.29
CA THR A 249 -20.41 1.62 7.21
C THR A 249 -21.23 0.45 6.64
N GLY A 250 -22.11 0.70 5.66
CA GLY A 250 -22.95 -0.32 5.01
C GLY A 250 -22.42 -0.89 3.70
N TYR A 251 -21.33 -0.37 3.13
CA TYR A 251 -20.82 -0.83 1.83
C TYR A 251 -19.85 -2.00 2.00
N GLN A 252 -20.13 -3.12 1.32
CA GLN A 252 -19.19 -4.24 1.22
C GLN A 252 -18.43 -4.19 -0.11
N PRO A 253 -17.09 -4.29 -0.10
CA PRO A 253 -16.32 -4.26 -1.33
C PRO A 253 -16.57 -5.52 -2.17
N SER A 254 -16.78 -5.32 -3.47
CA SER A 254 -17.00 -6.39 -4.45
C SER A 254 -15.71 -7.14 -4.84
N GLN A 255 -14.53 -6.57 -4.60
CA GLN A 255 -13.25 -7.09 -5.09
C GLN A 255 -12.53 -8.07 -4.15
N VAL A 256 -11.62 -8.87 -4.74
CA VAL A 256 -10.75 -9.87 -4.08
C VAL A 256 -9.29 -9.43 -4.06
N GLY A 257 -8.49 -9.94 -3.11
CA GLY A 257 -7.04 -9.76 -3.08
C GLY A 257 -6.54 -8.56 -2.27
N LEU A 258 -5.45 -7.91 -2.72
CA LEU A 258 -4.79 -6.79 -2.01
C LEU A 258 -5.75 -5.60 -1.81
N TRP A 259 -6.64 -5.38 -2.77
CA TRP A 259 -7.72 -4.42 -2.70
C TRP A 259 -8.65 -4.58 -1.52
N ARG A 260 -9.17 -5.81 -1.35
CA ARG A 260 -10.05 -6.13 -0.24
C ARG A 260 -9.33 -5.91 1.08
N ALA A 261 -8.06 -6.32 1.15
CA ALA A 261 -7.26 -6.19 2.35
C ALA A 261 -7.06 -4.71 2.74
N LEU A 262 -6.77 -3.83 1.77
CA LEU A 262 -6.70 -2.39 2.02
C LEU A 262 -8.05 -1.86 2.53
N HIS A 263 -9.15 -2.21 1.86
CA HIS A 263 -10.49 -1.74 2.23
C HIS A 263 -10.99 -2.28 3.58
N SER A 264 -10.66 -3.51 3.96
CA SER A 264 -11.15 -4.14 5.19
C SER A 264 -10.31 -3.83 6.42
N SER A 265 -9.22 -3.06 6.27
CA SER A 265 -8.23 -2.86 7.34
C SER A 265 -8.46 -1.64 8.23
N HIS A 266 -9.45 -0.80 7.91
CA HIS A 266 -9.79 0.36 8.72
C HIS A 266 -10.37 -0.07 10.09
N PRO A 267 -10.05 0.65 11.19
CA PRO A 267 -10.74 0.54 12.46
C PRO A 267 -12.26 0.68 12.31
N GLN A 268 -13.02 0.23 13.31
CA GLN A 268 -14.47 0.38 13.28
C GLN A 268 -14.83 1.84 13.05
N THR A 269 -15.72 2.08 12.08
CA THR A 269 -16.13 3.43 11.68
C THR A 269 -16.60 4.26 12.87
N HIS A 270 -17.31 3.65 13.82
CA HIS A 270 -17.78 4.32 15.03
C HIS A 270 -16.65 4.86 15.92
N ASP A 271 -15.52 4.14 16.06
CA ASP A 271 -14.37 4.61 16.83
C ASP A 271 -13.73 5.84 16.18
N ARG A 272 -13.66 5.86 14.84
CA ARG A 272 -13.12 6.99 14.06
C ARG A 272 -14.02 8.22 14.16
N ILE A 273 -15.34 8.03 14.04
CA ILE A 273 -16.32 9.12 14.20
C ILE A 273 -16.25 9.69 15.62
N GLY A 274 -16.23 8.83 16.65
CA GLY A 274 -16.11 9.27 18.04
C GLY A 274 -14.83 10.06 18.28
N ARG A 275 -13.70 9.60 17.71
CA ARG A 275 -12.44 10.33 17.80
C ARG A 275 -12.48 11.70 17.11
N LEU A 276 -13.15 11.81 15.96
CA LEU A 276 -13.35 13.09 15.27
C LEU A 276 -14.21 14.05 16.12
N GLN A 277 -15.25 13.54 16.77
CA GLN A 277 -16.11 14.32 17.68
C GLN A 277 -15.32 14.83 18.89
N ASP A 278 -14.51 13.98 19.52
CA ASP A 278 -13.63 14.36 20.64
C ASP A 278 -12.63 15.48 20.25
N LEU A 279 -12.22 15.50 18.98
CA LEU A 279 -11.31 16.50 18.41
C LEU A 279 -12.04 17.78 17.93
N GLY A 280 -13.37 17.85 18.08
CA GLY A 280 -14.18 19.04 17.78
C GLY A 280 -14.89 19.01 16.42
N ALA A 281 -15.03 17.85 15.77
CA ALA A 281 -15.88 17.76 14.58
C ALA A 281 -17.37 17.89 14.98
N ASP A 282 -18.02 18.93 14.46
CA ASP A 282 -19.46 19.19 14.66
C ASP A 282 -20.31 18.24 13.80
N TYR A 283 -20.32 16.95 14.15
CA TYR A 283 -21.12 15.92 13.51
C TYR A 283 -21.88 15.10 14.56
N TYR A 284 -23.19 14.99 14.38
CA TYR A 284 -24.07 14.15 15.19
C TYR A 284 -24.87 13.26 14.24
N ALA A 285 -24.84 11.95 14.46
CA ALA A 285 -25.58 10.99 13.64
C ALA A 285 -27.08 11.34 13.70
N LYS A 286 -27.76 11.29 12.56
CA LYS A 286 -29.22 11.37 12.52
C LYS A 286 -29.77 10.02 12.95
N ILE A 287 -30.13 9.90 14.23
CA ILE A 287 -30.85 8.75 14.79
C ILE A 287 -32.25 8.72 14.20
#